data_AF-A0A1H0LSW5-F1
#
_entry.id   AF-A0A1H0LSW5-F1
#
_cell.length_a   1.000
_cell.length_b   1.000
_cell.length_c   1.000
_cell.angle_alpha   90.00
_cell.angle_beta   90.00
_cell.angle_gamma   90.00
#
_symmetry.space_group_name_H-M   'P 1'
#
loop_
_entity.id
_entity.type
_entity.pdbx_description
1 polymer ?
#
loop_
_entity_poly.entity_id
_entity_poly.type
_entity_poly.pdbx_seq_one_letter_code
_entity_poly.pdbx_strand_id
1 'polypeptide(L)'
;MGIRFDENQCYSHISYAMHQPLRLLIKDTSLLTEEESVYAKHLWTHTDFILFNKIDKSPIIVVEVDRYGYHENNEKQLRRDRLKDSILEKYNIPMLRIKTTGSDEYNLLVNKLEKVLA
;
A
#
# COMPACT_ATOMS: atom_id res chain seq x y z
N MET A 1 2.61 4.83 -18.08
CA MET A 1 2.68 3.35 -18.19
C MET A 1 1.42 2.78 -17.56
N GLY A 2 0.46 2.28 -18.34
CA GLY A 2 -0.75 1.66 -17.79
C GLY A 2 -0.55 0.15 -17.72
N ILE A 3 -0.51 -0.42 -16.51
CA ILE A 3 -0.43 -1.87 -16.34
C ILE A 3 -1.80 -2.46 -16.69
N ARG A 4 -1.86 -3.25 -17.76
CA ARG A 4 -3.05 -3.98 -18.20
C ARG A 4 -3.11 -5.34 -17.52
N PHE A 5 -3.71 -5.39 -16.34
CA PHE A 5 -3.93 -6.64 -15.58
C PHE A 5 -4.92 -7.60 -16.26
N ASP A 6 -5.65 -7.12 -17.25
CA ASP A 6 -6.68 -7.82 -18.01
C ASP A 6 -6.15 -8.77 -19.09
N GLU A 7 -4.93 -8.56 -19.59
CA GLU A 7 -4.34 -9.38 -20.66
C GLU A 7 -3.65 -10.66 -20.14
N ASN A 8 -3.41 -10.77 -18.83
CA ASN A 8 -2.87 -11.97 -18.17
C ASN A 8 -3.97 -12.67 -17.35
N GLN A 9 -4.30 -13.93 -17.69
CA GLN A 9 -5.34 -14.69 -16.97
C GLN A 9 -5.11 -14.73 -15.44
N CYS A 10 -3.84 -14.82 -15.01
CA CYS A 10 -3.45 -14.84 -13.60
C CYS A 10 -3.80 -13.55 -12.83
N TYR A 11 -3.96 -12.40 -13.51
CA TYR A 11 -4.24 -11.11 -12.87
C TYR A 11 -5.64 -10.57 -13.19
N SER A 12 -6.45 -11.33 -13.92
CA SER A 12 -7.81 -10.94 -14.33
C SER A 12 -8.75 -10.61 -13.16
N HIS A 13 -8.50 -11.19 -11.98
CA HIS A 13 -9.26 -10.94 -10.75
C HIS A 13 -8.75 -9.75 -9.92
N ILE A 14 -7.66 -9.09 -10.34
CA ILE A 14 -7.03 -7.97 -9.62
C ILE A 14 -7.50 -6.64 -10.19
N SER A 15 -7.88 -5.71 -9.31
CA SER A 15 -8.15 -4.31 -9.64
C SER A 15 -7.33 -3.39 -8.74
N TYR A 16 -7.38 -2.09 -9.01
CA TYR A 16 -6.61 -1.09 -8.29
C TYR A 16 -7.45 0.13 -7.91
N ALA A 17 -7.07 0.80 -6.84
CA ALA A 17 -7.62 2.08 -6.44
C ALA A 17 -6.51 3.02 -5.96
N MET A 18 -6.65 4.30 -6.30
CA MET A 18 -5.72 5.36 -5.91
C MET A 18 -6.20 6.05 -4.64
N HIS A 19 -5.25 6.59 -3.86
CA HIS A 19 -5.48 7.48 -2.72
C HIS A 19 -6.51 6.96 -1.70
N GLN A 20 -6.50 5.66 -1.44
CA GLN A 20 -7.47 5.05 -0.54
C GLN A 20 -7.22 5.46 0.92
N PRO A 21 -8.23 5.98 1.63
CA PRO A 21 -8.10 6.27 3.06
C PRO A 21 -7.78 5.01 3.86
N LEU A 22 -6.76 5.08 4.73
CA LEU A 22 -6.32 3.93 5.53
C LEU A 22 -7.42 3.39 6.44
N ARG A 23 -8.30 4.27 6.95
CA ARG A 23 -9.48 3.89 7.74
C ARG A 23 -10.48 2.96 7.02
N LEU A 24 -10.45 2.92 5.69
CA LEU A 24 -11.31 2.01 4.92
C LEU A 24 -10.70 0.61 4.80
N LEU A 25 -9.37 0.53 4.87
CA LEU A 25 -8.62 -0.73 4.90
C LEU A 25 -8.63 -1.34 6.30
N ILE A 26 -8.48 -0.51 7.33
CA ILE A 26 -8.38 -0.93 8.73
C ILE A 26 -9.66 -0.54 9.47
N LYS A 27 -10.67 -1.42 9.42
CA LYS A 27 -11.98 -1.21 10.07
C LYS A 27 -11.99 -1.64 11.53
N ASP A 28 -11.43 -2.82 11.81
CA ASP A 28 -11.17 -3.25 13.17
C ASP A 28 -9.85 -2.63 13.62
N THR A 29 -9.80 -2.01 14.81
CA THR A 29 -8.58 -1.43 15.38
C THR A 29 -8.09 -2.17 16.62
N SER A 30 -8.59 -3.39 16.86
CA SER A 30 -8.24 -4.20 18.04
C SER A 30 -6.75 -4.53 18.16
N LEU A 31 -6.02 -4.62 17.04
CA LEU A 31 -4.59 -4.94 16.99
C LEU A 31 -3.69 -3.69 17.11
N LEU A 32 -4.27 -2.49 17.08
CA LEU A 32 -3.54 -1.24 17.02
C LEU A 32 -3.24 -0.67 18.41
N THR A 33 -2.09 -0.02 18.53
CA THR A 33 -1.82 0.88 19.66
C THR A 33 -2.73 2.11 19.57
N GLU A 34 -2.82 2.88 20.65
CA GLU A 34 -3.60 4.13 20.64
C GLU A 34 -3.10 5.11 19.55
N GLU A 35 -1.79 5.26 19.42
CA GLU A 35 -1.15 6.11 18.42
C GLU A 35 -1.48 5.66 16.99
N GLU A 36 -1.37 4.36 16.72
CA GLU A 36 -1.70 3.78 15.42
C GLU A 36 -3.20 3.89 15.11
N SER A 37 -4.06 3.68 16.11
CA SER A 37 -5.51 3.79 15.98
C SER A 37 -5.93 5.22 15.61
N VAL A 38 -5.35 6.22 16.28
CA VAL A 38 -5.56 7.64 15.94
C VAL A 38 -5.07 7.93 14.52
N TYR A 39 -3.88 7.44 14.16
CA TYR A 39 -3.29 7.64 12.84
C TYR A 39 -4.10 6.98 11.71
N ALA A 40 -4.56 5.74 11.92
CA ALA A 40 -5.35 4.97 10.96
C ALA A 40 -6.72 5.60 10.69
N LYS A 41 -7.37 6.14 11.73
CA LYS A 41 -8.70 6.78 11.64
C LYS A 41 -8.67 8.17 11.02
N HIS A 42 -7.49 8.80 10.95
CA HIS A 42 -7.34 10.15 10.48
C HIS A 42 -7.74 10.30 9.00
N LEU A 43 -8.56 11.31 8.70
CA LEU A 43 -9.18 11.51 7.38
C LEU A 43 -8.18 11.68 6.24
N TRP A 44 -7.02 12.27 6.54
CA TRP A 44 -5.98 12.60 5.59
C TRP A 44 -4.86 11.55 5.51
N THR A 45 -5.07 10.38 6.10
CA THR A 45 -4.13 9.26 6.00
C THR A 45 -4.58 8.37 4.85
N HIS A 46 -3.84 8.41 3.75
CA HIS A 46 -4.13 7.65 2.53
C HIS A 46 -2.95 6.75 2.17
N THR A 47 -3.25 5.67 1.46
CA THR A 47 -2.29 4.91 0.67
C THR A 47 -2.24 5.45 -0.75
N ASP A 48 -1.07 5.51 -1.38
CA ASP A 48 -0.96 6.02 -2.75
C ASP A 48 -1.75 5.16 -3.74
N PHE A 49 -1.52 3.85 -3.71
CA PHE A 49 -2.35 2.89 -4.45
C PHE A 49 -2.48 1.56 -3.74
N ILE A 50 -3.59 0.87 -4.00
CA ILE A 50 -3.84 -0.48 -3.51
C ILE A 50 -4.30 -1.36 -4.65
N LEU A 51 -3.76 -2.57 -4.71
CA LEU A 51 -4.26 -3.67 -5.51
C LEU A 51 -5.16 -4.55 -4.63
N PHE A 52 -6.33 -4.93 -5.15
CA PHE A 52 -7.32 -5.69 -4.41
C PHE A 52 -8.05 -6.68 -5.32
N ASN A 53 -8.65 -7.71 -4.73
CA ASN A 53 -9.44 -8.69 -5.46
C ASN A 53 -10.81 -8.09 -5.87
N LYS A 54 -11.15 -8.20 -7.15
CA LYS A 54 -12.39 -7.64 -7.72
C LYS A 54 -13.67 -8.15 -7.06
N ILE A 55 -13.66 -9.39 -6.58
CA ILE A 55 -14.85 -10.08 -6.08
C ILE A 55 -15.11 -9.69 -4.62
N ASP A 56 -14.19 -10.02 -3.71
CA ASP A 56 -14.37 -9.83 -2.27
C ASP A 56 -13.83 -8.49 -1.74
N LYS A 57 -13.14 -7.71 -2.58
CA LYS A 57 -12.48 -6.45 -2.24
C LYS A 57 -11.36 -6.57 -1.21
N SER A 58 -10.86 -7.79 -0.97
CA SER A 58 -9.73 -8.02 -0.08
C SER A 58 -8.46 -7.33 -0.62
N PRO A 59 -7.69 -6.68 0.26
CA PRO A 59 -6.44 -6.04 -0.12
C PRO A 59 -5.38 -7.09 -0.47
N ILE A 60 -4.74 -6.95 -1.63
CA ILE A 60 -3.64 -7.84 -2.07
C ILE A 60 -2.30 -7.20 -1.72
N ILE A 61 -2.10 -5.94 -2.12
CA ILE A 61 -0.87 -5.21 -1.81
C ILE A 61 -1.13 -3.71 -1.84
N VAL A 62 -0.61 -3.01 -0.83
CA VAL A 62 -0.49 -1.55 -0.82
C VAL A 62 0.83 -1.17 -1.45
N VAL A 63 0.83 -0.10 -2.24
CA VAL A 63 2.06 0.42 -2.80
C VAL A 63 2.14 1.93 -2.60
N GLU A 64 3.30 2.36 -2.15
CA GLU A 64 3.63 3.74 -1.81
C GLU A 64 4.74 4.24 -2.75
N VAL A 65 4.64 5.49 -3.19
CA VAL A 65 5.59 6.11 -4.11
C VAL A 65 6.40 7.19 -3.38
N ASP A 66 7.66 6.87 -3.11
CA ASP A 66 8.60 7.79 -2.50
C ASP A 66 9.08 8.82 -3.51
N ARG A 67 8.65 10.08 -3.35
CA ARG A 67 9.25 11.21 -4.06
C ARG A 67 10.64 11.47 -3.52
N TYR A 68 11.66 10.95 -4.20
CA TYR A 68 13.05 11.21 -3.87
C TYR A 68 13.35 12.70 -4.02
N GLY A 69 13.95 13.33 -3.00
CA GLY A 69 14.55 14.66 -3.11
C GLY A 69 14.00 15.81 -2.26
N TYR A 70 13.03 15.61 -1.36
CA TYR A 70 12.54 16.71 -0.51
C TYR A 70 12.58 16.52 1.02
N HIS A 71 12.78 15.30 1.55
CA HIS A 71 12.49 15.06 2.98
C HIS A 71 13.33 13.99 3.71
N GLU A 72 14.55 13.65 3.27
CA GLU A 72 15.38 12.64 3.98
C GLU A 72 15.63 12.98 5.49
N ASN A 73 15.35 14.21 5.94
CA ASN A 73 15.42 14.65 7.34
C ASN A 73 14.07 15.12 7.94
N ASN A 74 12.92 14.74 7.38
CA ASN A 74 11.63 15.09 8.00
C ASN A 74 11.17 14.00 8.98
N GLU A 75 11.50 14.17 10.27
CA GLU A 75 11.11 13.25 11.35
C GLU A 75 9.60 12.96 11.38
N LYS A 76 8.77 13.94 11.02
CA LYS A 76 7.31 13.76 10.96
C LYS A 76 6.90 12.76 9.88
N GLN A 77 7.56 12.80 8.72
CA GLN A 77 7.27 11.86 7.63
C GLN A 77 7.75 10.46 8.00
N LEU A 78 8.99 10.35 8.50
CA LEU A 78 9.54 9.07 8.97
C LEU A 78 8.66 8.41 10.04
N ARG A 79 8.11 9.19 10.98
CA ARG A 79 7.17 8.67 11.99
C ARG A 79 5.88 8.17 11.34
N ARG A 80 5.30 8.92 10.40
CA ARG A 80 4.07 8.54 9.69
C ARG A 80 4.25 7.28 8.87
N ASP A 81 5.39 7.13 8.22
CA ASP A 81 5.74 5.95 7.44
C ASP A 81 5.88 4.74 8.36
N ARG A 82 6.61 4.84 9.47
CA ARG A 82 6.73 3.76 10.46
C ARG A 82 5.37 3.31 11.01
N LEU A 83 4.49 4.27 11.33
CA LEU A 83 3.13 3.94 11.78
C LEU A 83 2.34 3.21 10.70
N LYS A 84 2.41 3.68 9.45
CA LYS A 84 1.73 3.04 8.33
C LYS A 84 2.25 1.62 8.10
N ASP A 85 3.57 1.44 8.11
CA ASP A 85 4.23 0.16 7.89
C ASP A 85 3.81 -0.84 8.98
N SER A 86 3.87 -0.42 10.26
CA SER A 86 3.49 -1.28 11.38
C SER A 86 2.00 -1.65 11.37
N ILE A 87 1.12 -0.70 11.01
CA ILE A 87 -0.32 -0.96 10.84
C ILE A 87 -0.54 -2.00 9.74
N LEU A 88 0.05 -1.84 8.56
CA LEU A 88 -0.17 -2.77 7.45
C LEU A 88 0.36 -4.17 7.79
N GLU A 89 1.51 -4.25 8.48
CA GLU A 89 2.09 -5.52 8.95
C GLU A 89 1.16 -6.26 9.92
N LYS A 90 0.57 -5.56 10.90
CA LYS A 90 -0.36 -6.15 11.88
C LYS A 90 -1.60 -6.78 11.26
N TYR A 91 -2.04 -6.27 10.12
CA TYR A 91 -3.19 -6.78 9.38
C TYR A 91 -2.78 -7.70 8.22
N ASN A 92 -1.50 -8.10 8.17
CA ASN A 92 -0.93 -8.93 7.12
C ASN A 92 -1.21 -8.40 5.71
N ILE A 93 -1.20 -7.08 5.55
CA ILE A 93 -1.36 -6.42 4.25
C ILE A 93 0.05 -6.19 3.68
N PRO A 94 0.44 -6.87 2.59
CA PRO A 94 1.72 -6.64 1.96
C PRO A 94 1.86 -5.18 1.53
N MET A 95 3.06 -4.64 1.69
CA MET A 95 3.42 -3.31 1.19
C MET A 95 4.63 -3.39 0.24
N LEU A 96 4.63 -2.55 -0.79
CA LEU A 96 5.77 -2.23 -1.63
C LEU A 96 6.00 -0.71 -1.63
N ARG A 97 7.26 -0.28 -1.51
CA ARG A 97 7.61 1.13 -1.64
C ARG A 97 8.50 1.32 -2.86
N ILE A 98 8.10 2.24 -3.73
CA ILE A 98 8.74 2.48 -5.04
C ILE A 98 9.32 3.89 -5.04
N LYS A 99 10.62 4.02 -5.36
CA LYS A 99 11.29 5.33 -5.46
C LYS A 99 11.02 5.97 -6.82
N THR A 100 10.74 7.27 -6.86
CA THR A 100 10.53 8.03 -8.10
C THR A 100 11.77 8.20 -8.99
N THR A 101 12.95 7.81 -8.51
CA THR A 101 14.21 7.85 -9.27
C THR A 101 14.59 6.52 -9.89
N GLY A 102 13.77 5.48 -9.69
CA GLY A 102 13.96 4.17 -10.31
C GLY A 102 13.48 4.13 -11.76
N SER A 103 13.81 3.05 -12.46
CA SER A 103 13.30 2.73 -13.81
C SER A 103 12.81 1.28 -13.91
N ASP A 104 12.49 0.66 -12.76
CA ASP A 104 12.21 -0.77 -12.62
C ASP A 104 10.94 -1.05 -11.79
N GLU A 105 10.06 -0.07 -11.70
CA GLU A 105 8.83 -0.11 -10.88
C GLU A 105 7.92 -1.28 -11.27
N TYR A 106 7.85 -1.56 -12.57
CA TYR A 106 7.04 -2.65 -13.11
C TYR A 106 7.55 -4.01 -12.63
N ASN A 107 8.85 -4.30 -12.78
CA ASN A 107 9.40 -5.60 -12.38
C ASN A 107 9.37 -5.76 -10.86
N LEU A 108 9.61 -4.69 -10.09
CA LEU A 108 9.45 -4.70 -8.63
C LEU A 108 8.03 -5.08 -8.22
N LEU A 109 7.02 -4.50 -8.86
CA LEU A 109 5.62 -4.79 -8.58
C LEU A 109 5.26 -6.23 -8.95
N VAL A 110 5.64 -6.69 -10.15
CA VAL A 110 5.35 -8.07 -10.61
C VAL A 110 6.03 -9.09 -9.70
N ASN A 111 7.31 -8.94 -9.41
CA ASN A 111 8.05 -9.84 -8.52
C ASN A 111 7.44 -9.88 -7.10
N LYS A 112 6.91 -8.75 -6.62
CA LYS A 112 6.24 -8.70 -5.32
C LYS A 112 4.86 -9.34 -5.38
N LEU A 113 4.10 -9.15 -6.46
CA LEU A 113 2.81 -9.80 -6.68
C LEU A 113 2.95 -11.32 -6.76
N GLU A 114 3.93 -11.83 -7.51
CA GLU A 114 4.19 -13.27 -7.58
C GLU A 114 4.47 -13.87 -6.20
N LYS A 115 5.22 -13.18 -5.34
CA LYS A 115 5.47 -13.64 -3.96
C LYS A 115 4.24 -13.59 -3.05
N VAL A 116 3.29 -12.70 -3.31
CA VAL A 116 2.07 -12.55 -2.51
C VAL A 116 0.99 -13.54 -2.97
N LEU A 117 0.99 -13.91 -4.24
CA LEU A 117 -0.01 -14.79 -4.86
C LEU A 117 0.45 -16.26 -4.99
N ALA A 118 1.72 -16.55 -4.72
CA ALA A 118 2.29 -17.91 -4.68
C ALA A 118 1.82 -18.68 -3.44
#